data_AF-A0A167PXQ7-F1
#
_entry.id   AF-A0A167PXQ7-F1
#
_cell.length_a   1.000
_cell.length_b   1.000
_cell.length_c   1.000
_cell.angle_alpha   90.00
_cell.angle_beta   90.00
_cell.angle_gamma   90.00
#
_symmetry.space_group_name_H-M   'P 1'
#
loop_
_entity.id
_entity.type
_entity.pdbx_description
1 polymer ?
#
loop_
_entity_poly.entity_id
_entity_poly.type
_entity_poly.pdbx_seq_one_letter_code
_entity_poly.pdbx_strand_id
1 'polypeptide(L)'
;MLQLRTAGTWIYAWCYKCGEAKEFEERVSAHGAPEEVTRWRCNTCRARRASYATMQWIKGCPRFQIPTEKFGDCGHIACLVPDCGAHWWFQCGLDVPLDDIYRHMDEAHGGWYGAGDLDDVDDEYQDDELM
;
A
#
# COMPACT_ATOMS: atom_id res chain seq x y z
N MET A 1 -8.32 -21.09 -37.44
CA MET A 1 -8.54 -20.26 -36.23
C MET A 1 -7.59 -20.75 -35.15
N LEU A 2 -6.72 -19.86 -34.68
CA LEU A 2 -5.56 -20.15 -33.83
C LEU A 2 -5.98 -20.16 -32.34
N GLN A 3 -6.01 -21.31 -31.69
CA GLN A 3 -6.09 -21.41 -30.23
C GLN A 3 -5.08 -22.47 -29.77
N LEU A 4 -4.40 -22.23 -28.64
CA LEU A 4 -3.34 -23.03 -27.98
C LEU A 4 -1.90 -22.68 -28.36
N ARG A 5 -1.42 -21.48 -27.99
CA ARG A 5 0.03 -21.15 -28.00
C ARG A 5 0.68 -21.02 -26.62
N THR A 6 -0.05 -21.24 -25.53
CA THR A 6 0.47 -21.05 -24.15
C THR A 6 -0.04 -22.06 -23.13
N ALA A 7 -0.83 -23.05 -23.55
CA ALA A 7 -1.33 -24.07 -22.62
C ALA A 7 -0.16 -24.94 -22.13
N GLY A 8 0.13 -24.89 -20.83
CA GLY A 8 1.17 -25.71 -20.18
C GLY A 8 2.56 -25.08 -20.06
N THR A 9 2.77 -23.84 -20.51
CA THR A 9 4.05 -23.12 -20.34
C THR A 9 4.20 -22.46 -18.97
N TRP A 10 3.15 -22.39 -18.15
CA TRP A 10 3.19 -21.74 -16.85
C TRP A 10 2.84 -22.68 -15.71
N ILE A 11 3.53 -22.49 -14.59
CA ILE A 11 3.17 -22.99 -13.28
C ILE A 11 2.36 -21.89 -12.60
N TYR A 12 1.24 -22.26 -11.99
CA TYR A 12 0.32 -21.34 -11.33
C TYR A 12 0.41 -21.48 -9.82
N ALA A 13 0.25 -20.37 -9.10
CA ALA A 13 0.13 -20.35 -7.64
C ALA A 13 -1.11 -19.55 -7.22
N TRP A 14 -1.65 -19.87 -6.04
CA TRP A 14 -2.76 -19.11 -5.45
C TRP A 14 -2.23 -17.84 -4.80
N CYS A 15 -2.73 -16.68 -5.23
CA CYS A 15 -2.36 -15.42 -4.63
C CYS A 15 -3.01 -15.27 -3.24
N TYR A 16 -2.20 -15.07 -2.22
CA TYR A 16 -2.66 -14.85 -0.84
C TYR A 16 -3.58 -13.62 -0.67
N LYS A 17 -3.46 -12.63 -1.55
CA LYS A 17 -4.23 -11.38 -1.44
C LYS A 17 -5.56 -11.38 -2.21
N CYS A 18 -5.56 -11.77 -3.49
CA CYS A 18 -6.77 -11.76 -4.31
C CYS A 18 -7.47 -13.13 -4.37
N GLY A 19 -6.85 -14.18 -3.86
CA GLY A 19 -7.43 -15.52 -3.81
C GLY A 19 -7.60 -16.16 -5.19
N GLU A 20 -6.90 -15.69 -6.21
CA GLU A 20 -6.95 -16.26 -7.56
C GLU A 20 -5.64 -17.00 -7.90
N ALA A 21 -5.75 -18.06 -8.70
CA ALA A 21 -4.59 -18.70 -9.33
C ALA A 21 -4.03 -17.81 -10.45
N LYS A 22 -2.75 -17.44 -10.36
CA LYS A 22 -2.06 -16.59 -11.34
C LYS A 22 -0.71 -17.20 -11.74
N GLU A 23 -0.17 -16.74 -12.86
CA GLU A 23 1.14 -17.17 -13.38
C GLU A 23 2.23 -16.89 -12.33
N PHE A 24 2.94 -17.94 -11.93
CA PHE A 24 4.00 -17.89 -10.93
C PHE A 24 5.37 -17.97 -11.57
N GLU A 25 5.63 -19.05 -12.29
CA GLU A 25 6.91 -19.30 -12.96
C GLU A 25 6.67 -19.98 -14.32
N GLU A 26 7.51 -19.67 -15.30
CA GLU A 26 7.49 -20.37 -16.58
C GLU A 26 8.03 -21.80 -16.39
N ARG A 27 7.30 -22.77 -16.92
CA ARG A 27 7.75 -24.16 -16.95
C ARG A 27 8.93 -24.28 -17.91
N VAL A 28 10.14 -24.32 -17.37
CA VAL A 28 11.33 -24.70 -18.11
C VAL A 28 11.51 -26.22 -18.12
N SER A 29 11.88 -26.79 -19.27
CA SER A 29 12.05 -28.24 -19.41
C SER A 29 13.15 -28.75 -18.47
N ALA A 30 12.86 -29.86 -17.77
CA ALA A 30 13.76 -30.58 -16.85
C ALA A 30 14.10 -29.93 -15.48
N HIS A 31 13.39 -28.87 -15.05
CA HIS A 31 13.64 -28.23 -13.74
C HIS A 31 12.81 -28.78 -12.56
N GLY A 32 11.99 -29.81 -12.78
CA GLY A 32 11.16 -30.39 -11.70
C GLY A 32 10.01 -29.46 -11.27
N ALA A 33 9.42 -29.75 -10.11
CA ALA A 33 8.43 -28.86 -9.49
C ALA A 33 9.16 -27.76 -8.71
N PRO A 34 8.75 -26.49 -8.81
CA PRO A 34 9.35 -25.42 -8.03
C PRO A 34 9.07 -25.60 -6.54
N GLU A 35 9.87 -24.93 -5.72
CA GLU A 35 9.72 -24.94 -4.26
C GLU A 35 8.31 -24.47 -3.85
N GLU A 36 7.81 -25.04 -2.74
CA GLU A 36 6.51 -24.66 -2.21
C GLU A 36 6.52 -23.20 -1.78
N VAL A 37 5.57 -22.42 -2.29
CA VAL A 37 5.44 -21.00 -1.97
C VAL A 37 4.37 -20.75 -0.91
N THR A 38 4.73 -20.01 0.13
CA THR A 38 3.79 -19.52 1.16
C THR A 38 3.58 -18.01 1.02
N ARG A 39 2.36 -17.52 1.33
CA ARG A 39 1.97 -16.10 1.24
C ARG A 39 2.30 -15.39 -0.08
N TRP A 40 2.43 -16.14 -1.19
CA TRP A 40 2.80 -15.59 -2.49
C TRP A 40 1.78 -14.56 -3.02
N ARG A 41 2.28 -13.51 -3.67
CA ARG A 41 1.46 -12.46 -4.28
C ARG A 41 1.73 -12.37 -5.77
N CYS A 42 0.65 -12.34 -6.56
CA CYS A 42 0.73 -12.17 -8.01
C CYS A 42 1.26 -10.78 -8.38
N ASN A 43 1.79 -10.63 -9.60
CA ASN A 43 2.37 -9.38 -10.10
C ASN A 43 1.40 -8.20 -10.00
N THR A 44 0.11 -8.42 -10.27
CA THR A 44 -0.91 -7.37 -10.13
C THR A 44 -1.07 -6.91 -8.68
N CYS A 45 -1.10 -7.84 -7.71
CA CYS A 45 -1.21 -7.49 -6.29
C CYS A 45 0.06 -6.81 -5.77
N ARG A 46 1.25 -7.21 -6.26
CA ARG A 46 2.52 -6.53 -5.95
C ARG A 46 2.56 -5.12 -6.52
N ALA A 47 2.18 -4.96 -7.79
CA ALA A 47 2.12 -3.66 -8.46
C ALA A 47 1.09 -2.74 -7.80
N ARG A 48 -0.08 -3.28 -7.39
CA ARG A 48 -1.06 -2.52 -6.60
C ARG A 48 -0.43 -2.06 -5.28
N ARG A 49 0.23 -2.94 -4.52
CA ARG A 49 0.93 -2.54 -3.29
C ARG A 49 1.97 -1.45 -3.54
N ALA A 50 2.79 -1.57 -4.59
CA ALA A 50 3.75 -0.53 -4.95
C ALA A 50 3.06 0.80 -5.30
N SER A 51 1.98 0.76 -6.08
CA SER A 51 1.20 1.96 -6.43
C SER A 51 0.49 2.56 -5.22
N TYR A 52 -0.03 1.74 -4.29
CA TYR A 52 -0.62 2.19 -3.04
C TYR A 52 0.45 2.76 -2.11
N ALA A 53 1.65 2.17 -2.05
CA ALA A 53 2.76 2.72 -1.30
C ALA A 53 3.12 4.11 -1.84
N THR A 54 3.27 4.30 -3.16
CA THR A 54 3.54 5.63 -3.73
C THR A 54 2.37 6.62 -3.53
N MET A 55 1.12 6.17 -3.66
CA MET A 55 -0.09 6.99 -3.37
C MET A 55 -0.35 7.21 -1.87
N GLN A 56 0.32 6.46 -1.00
CA GLN A 56 0.28 6.64 0.46
C GLN A 56 1.19 7.75 0.93
N TRP A 57 2.05 8.31 0.09
CA TRP A 57 2.88 9.46 0.47
C TRP A 57 2.45 10.73 -0.24
N ILE A 58 1.82 10.64 -1.41
CA ILE A 58 1.40 11.79 -2.21
C ILE A 58 -0.13 11.77 -2.40
N LYS A 59 -0.82 12.81 -1.92
CA LYS A 59 -2.27 13.02 -2.09
C LYS A 59 -2.57 14.45 -2.49
N GLY A 60 -3.71 14.67 -3.14
CA GLY A 60 -4.15 16.01 -3.54
C GLY A 60 -4.81 16.77 -2.39
N CYS A 61 -4.54 18.07 -2.27
CA CYS A 61 -5.33 18.95 -1.40
C CYS A 61 -6.83 18.86 -1.78
N PRO A 62 -7.76 18.70 -0.83
CA PRO A 62 -9.18 18.53 -1.14
C PRO A 62 -9.81 19.70 -1.92
N ARG A 63 -9.28 20.92 -1.77
CA ARG A 63 -9.78 22.11 -2.49
C ARG A 63 -9.20 22.27 -3.89
N PHE A 64 -7.87 22.30 -4.00
CA PHE A 64 -7.17 22.64 -5.25
C PHE A 64 -6.48 21.45 -5.94
N GLN A 65 -6.54 20.25 -5.35
CA GLN A 65 -5.92 19.02 -5.86
C GLN A 65 -4.41 19.12 -6.12
N ILE A 66 -3.75 20.07 -5.46
CA ILE A 66 -2.30 20.24 -5.53
C ILE A 66 -1.63 19.02 -4.89
N PRO A 67 -0.68 18.36 -5.59
CA PRO A 67 0.06 17.23 -5.04
C PRO A 67 0.74 17.63 -3.74
N THR A 68 0.44 16.90 -2.67
CA THR A 68 0.97 17.14 -1.33
C THR A 68 1.60 15.86 -0.82
N GLU A 69 2.88 15.94 -0.48
CA GLU A 69 3.62 14.85 0.15
C GLU A 69 3.46 14.89 1.68
N LYS A 70 3.14 13.76 2.30
CA LYS A 70 3.16 13.63 3.77
C LYS A 70 4.61 13.50 4.22
N PHE A 71 5.06 14.40 5.10
CA PHE A 71 6.36 14.30 5.75
C PHE A 71 6.16 14.11 7.26
N GLY A 72 6.58 12.94 7.77
CA GLY A 72 6.49 12.57 9.19
C GLY A 72 5.19 11.85 9.60
N ASP A 73 5.04 11.64 10.90
CA ASP A 73 4.08 10.68 11.44
C ASP A 73 2.69 11.29 11.72
N CYS A 74 2.62 12.62 11.90
CA CYS A 74 1.35 13.33 12.11
C CYS A 74 0.51 13.33 10.83
N GLY A 75 -0.79 13.04 10.95
CA GLY A 75 -1.70 12.99 9.80
C GLY A 75 -2.21 14.35 9.31
N HIS A 76 -2.14 15.41 10.12
CA HIS A 76 -2.69 16.72 9.79
C HIS A 76 -1.82 17.46 8.77
N ILE A 77 -2.45 17.95 7.70
CA ILE A 77 -1.83 18.75 6.65
C ILE A 77 -2.55 20.10 6.52
N ALA A 78 -1.77 21.18 6.53
CA ALA A 78 -2.22 22.52 6.14
C ALA A 78 -1.75 22.83 4.71
N CYS A 79 -2.66 23.23 3.82
CA CYS A 79 -2.30 23.56 2.44
C CYS A 79 -1.50 24.87 2.37
N LEU A 80 -0.34 24.84 1.72
CA LEU A 80 0.57 25.98 1.60
C LEU A 80 0.22 26.95 0.46
N VAL A 81 -0.76 26.62 -0.38
CA VAL A 81 -1.18 27.51 -1.47
C VAL A 81 -1.84 28.76 -0.86
N PRO A 82 -1.37 29.97 -1.22
CA PRO A 82 -2.02 31.21 -0.80
C PRO A 82 -3.52 31.16 -1.08
N ASP A 83 -4.33 31.62 -0.14
CA ASP A 83 -5.80 31.64 -0.20
C ASP A 83 -6.50 30.26 -0.18
N CYS A 84 -5.77 29.14 -0.07
CA CYS A 84 -6.42 27.83 0.13
C CYS A 84 -6.96 27.67 1.54
N GLY A 85 -6.07 27.79 2.55
CA GLY A 85 -6.41 27.65 3.96
C GLY A 85 -7.00 26.28 4.36
N ALA A 86 -6.92 25.26 3.51
CA ALA A 86 -7.46 23.94 3.81
C ALA A 86 -6.60 23.23 4.86
N HIS A 87 -7.28 22.68 5.86
CA HIS A 87 -6.70 21.78 6.86
C HIS A 87 -7.35 20.42 6.65
N TRP A 88 -6.55 19.38 6.49
CA TRP A 88 -7.10 18.07 6.17
C TRP A 88 -6.24 16.95 6.73
N TRP A 89 -6.89 15.84 7.08
CA TRP A 89 -6.15 14.65 7.46
C TRP A 89 -5.78 13.87 6.21
N PHE A 90 -4.48 13.67 6.03
CA PHE A 90 -3.90 12.84 4.99
C PHE A 90 -4.59 11.48 4.80
N GLN A 91 -5.05 10.78 5.84
CA GLN A 91 -5.65 9.45 5.70
C GLN A 91 -7.00 9.48 4.99
N CYS A 92 -7.91 10.36 5.42
CA CYS A 92 -9.27 10.46 4.88
C CYS A 92 -9.40 11.47 3.72
N GLY A 93 -8.48 12.42 3.57
CA GLY A 93 -8.55 13.45 2.53
C GLY A 93 -9.60 14.54 2.79
N LEU A 94 -10.22 14.57 3.97
CA LEU A 94 -11.33 15.48 4.28
C LEU A 94 -10.82 16.85 4.73
N ASP A 95 -11.35 17.92 4.12
CA ASP A 95 -11.16 19.30 4.58
C ASP A 95 -11.98 19.55 5.83
N VAL A 96 -11.29 19.74 6.97
CA VAL A 96 -11.89 19.98 8.28
C VAL A 96 -11.31 21.30 8.81
N PRO A 97 -12.11 22.21 9.35
CA PRO A 97 -11.61 23.44 9.95
C PRO A 97 -10.49 23.18 10.97
N LEU A 98 -9.52 24.09 11.06
CA LEU A 98 -8.38 23.97 11.99
C LEU A 98 -8.83 23.71 13.44
N ASP A 99 -9.91 24.33 13.87
CA ASP A 99 -10.43 24.20 15.24
C ASP A 99 -11.00 22.80 15.54
N ASP A 100 -11.35 22.04 14.49
CA ASP A 100 -12.05 20.76 14.60
C ASP A 100 -11.22 19.56 14.13
N ILE A 101 -10.12 19.79 13.43
CA ILE A 101 -9.38 18.71 12.77
C ILE A 101 -8.84 17.67 13.75
N TYR A 102 -8.31 18.08 14.90
CA TYR A 102 -7.79 17.14 15.90
C TYR A 102 -8.90 16.33 16.58
N ARG A 103 -10.09 16.93 16.79
CA ARG A 103 -11.27 16.21 17.29
C ARG A 103 -11.74 15.18 16.27
N HIS A 104 -11.84 15.57 14.99
CA HIS A 104 -12.16 14.64 13.91
C HIS A 104 -11.18 13.47 13.88
N MET A 105 -9.88 13.76 14.03
CA MET A 105 -8.85 12.73 13.95
C MET A 105 -9.02 11.67 15.05
N ASP A 106 -9.23 12.13 16.29
CA ASP A 106 -9.43 11.26 17.44
C ASP A 106 -10.73 10.45 17.34
N GLU A 107 -11.86 11.12 17.10
CA GLU A 107 -13.18 10.49 17.14
C GLU A 107 -13.42 9.53 15.97
N ALA A 108 -13.01 9.91 14.75
CA ALA A 108 -13.33 9.13 13.57
C ALA A 108 -12.35 7.97 13.32
N HIS A 109 -11.16 7.99 13.92
CA HIS A 109 -10.10 7.03 13.57
C HIS A 109 -9.22 6.59 14.75
N GLY A 110 -9.50 7.04 15.97
CA GLY A 110 -8.88 6.53 17.19
C GLY A 110 -7.48 7.05 17.49
N GLY A 111 -7.08 8.18 16.91
CA GLY A 111 -5.82 8.84 17.23
C GLY A 111 -5.34 9.85 16.18
N TRP A 112 -4.24 10.53 16.48
CA TRP A 112 -3.70 11.59 15.61
C TRP A 112 -2.56 11.12 14.68
N TYR A 113 -2.05 9.93 14.94
CA TYR A 113 -1.03 9.27 14.13
C TYR A 113 -1.73 8.48 13.03
N GLY A 114 -1.23 8.57 11.79
CA GLY A 114 -1.81 7.83 10.67
C GLY A 114 -1.70 6.32 10.91
N ALA A 115 -2.82 5.58 10.82
CA ALA A 115 -2.87 4.14 11.07
C ALA A 115 -2.19 3.28 9.98
N GLY A 116 -1.32 3.88 9.15
CA GLY A 116 -0.73 3.27 7.95
C GLY A 116 0.76 2.98 8.04
N ASP A 117 1.44 3.38 9.12
CA ASP A 117 2.90 3.17 9.28
C ASP A 117 3.27 1.83 9.96
N LEU A 118 2.29 0.97 10.31
CA LEU A 118 2.51 -0.28 11.06
C LEU A 118 2.13 -1.59 10.36
N ASP A 119 1.70 -1.58 9.10
CA ASP A 119 1.36 -2.82 8.39
C ASP A 119 2.54 -3.33 7.54
N ASP A 120 3.22 -4.37 8.07
CA ASP A 120 4.36 -5.15 7.54
C ASP A 120 5.77 -4.56 7.77
N VAL A 121 6.13 -4.19 9.00
CA VAL A 121 7.47 -4.57 9.48
C VAL A 121 7.31 -6.01 9.95
N ASP A 122 7.83 -6.95 9.17
CA ASP A 122 8.07 -8.31 9.67
C ASP A 122 9.11 -8.13 10.77
N ASP A 123 8.65 -8.07 12.03
CA ASP A 123 9.49 -8.03 13.23
C ASP A 123 10.22 -9.38 13.36
N GLU A 124 11.10 -9.70 12.42
CA GLU A 124 12.27 -10.53 12.71
C GLU A 124 13.33 -9.61 13.32
N TYR A 125 13.08 -9.17 14.57
CA TYR A 125 14.17 -8.90 15.47
C TYR A 125 14.84 -10.24 15.75
N GLN A 126 15.84 -10.61 14.95
CA GLN A 126 16.88 -11.51 15.44
C GLN A 126 17.57 -10.77 16.58
N ASP A 127 17.22 -11.19 17.78
CA ASP A 127 17.93 -10.90 19.00
C ASP A 127 19.25 -11.68 18.96
N ASP A 128 20.24 -11.17 18.23
CA ASP A 128 21.63 -11.54 18.47
C ASP A 128 22.16 -10.79 19.70
N GLU A 129 21.71 -11.27 20.86
CA GLU A 129 22.36 -11.04 22.15
C GLU A 129 23.86 -11.37 22.08
N LEU A 130 24.66 -10.49 22.71
CA LEU A 130 26.00 -10.71 23.28
C LEU A 130 27.18 -10.93 22.32
N MET A 131 27.95 -9.86 22.08
CA MET A 131 29.35 -9.72 22.55
C MET A 131 29.77 -8.26 22.69
#